data_AF-K2C7B9-F1
#
_entry.id   AF-K2C7B9-F1
#
_cell.length_a   1.000
_cell.length_b   1.000
_cell.length_c   1.000
_cell.angle_alpha   90.00
_cell.angle_beta   90.00
_cell.angle_gamma   90.00
#
_symmetry.space_group_name_H-M   'P 1'
#
loop_
_entity.id
_entity.type
_entity.pdbx_description
1 polymer ?
#
loop_
_entity_poly.entity_id
_entity_poly.type
_entity_poly.pdbx_seq_one_letter_code
_entity_poly.pdbx_strand_id
1 'polypeptide(L)'
;GEIVARIIAQTCRQSGLSVVYTELMDFGGDEIYIKSFPELVGKTYGEILPLFNKNCVMGIRSAGNPAQLNPPMETVITADDNLVVIAEDDDKIFIDGKSAVQNELIKSIKGDNTKPEKTLLMGWNWKAPSIIRELDNYVPKNSAITIVAAADGIEEKLDELSRELKNQKLTFLEGDITDRKNLESLDLGSFGHIILLCYSDDLAVQKADARTMITLLHLRDIAEKTNQDFSIVSEMLDIRNRNLAEVSQADDFIVSDKLISLMMAQVSENKALNSVFQDIFDTDGSEIYLKPMSEYVETGKPVNFYTAIDSARKKNETAIGYRLVADARNASQAYGIHLNPDKSEKIIFTASDKIVVLAND
;
A
#
# COMPACT_ATOMS: atom_id res chain seq x y z
N GLY A 1 -6.78 2.80 15.12
CA GLY A 1 -5.47 3.41 15.37
C GLY A 1 -4.39 2.66 14.63
N GLU A 2 -4.20 1.40 14.99
CA GLU A 2 -3.16 0.53 14.43
C GLU A 2 -3.26 0.36 12.91
N ILE A 3 -4.46 0.12 12.35
CA ILE A 3 -4.66 0.05 10.89
C ILE A 3 -4.17 1.32 10.18
N VAL A 4 -4.48 2.50 10.72
CA VAL A 4 -4.04 3.78 10.14
C VAL A 4 -2.52 3.93 10.22
N ALA A 5 -1.93 3.55 11.36
CA ALA A 5 -0.49 3.60 11.54
C ALA A 5 0.25 2.72 10.51
N ARG A 6 -0.30 1.53 10.25
CA ARG A 6 0.20 0.60 9.24
C ARG A 6 0.05 1.09 7.83
N ILE A 7 -1.13 1.59 7.47
CA ILE A 7 -1.34 2.21 6.16
C ILE A 7 -0.32 3.34 5.95
N ILE A 8 -0.10 4.20 6.95
CA ILE A 8 0.92 5.26 6.86
C ILE A 8 2.32 4.66 6.65
N ALA A 9 2.72 3.67 7.44
CA ALA A 9 4.04 3.05 7.36
C ALA A 9 4.31 2.35 6.02
N GLN A 10 3.31 1.64 5.46
CA GLN A 10 3.44 0.95 4.18
C GLN A 10 3.41 1.93 3.00
N THR A 11 2.46 2.87 3.01
CA THR A 11 2.28 3.82 1.89
C THR A 11 3.37 4.87 1.82
N CYS A 12 4.05 5.20 2.94
CA CYS A 12 5.17 6.14 2.88
C CYS A 12 6.37 5.56 2.13
N ARG A 13 6.63 4.26 2.28
CA ARG A 13 7.73 3.54 1.64
C ARG A 13 7.45 3.16 0.19
N GLN A 14 6.17 2.97 -0.16
CA GLN A 14 5.76 2.44 -1.46
C GLN A 14 4.86 3.44 -2.19
N SER A 15 5.47 4.32 -3.01
CA SER A 15 4.69 5.20 -3.91
C SER A 15 3.71 4.37 -4.75
N GLY A 16 2.45 4.81 -4.77
CA GLY A 16 1.33 4.17 -5.46
C GLY A 16 0.53 3.16 -4.62
N LEU A 17 1.04 2.68 -3.47
CA LEU A 17 0.34 1.69 -2.66
C LEU A 17 -0.95 2.24 -2.04
N SER A 18 -0.96 3.54 -1.75
CA SER A 18 -2.13 4.28 -1.31
C SER A 18 -3.31 4.19 -2.28
N VAL A 19 -3.01 4.24 -3.58
CA VAL A 19 -4.01 4.15 -4.64
C VAL A 19 -4.56 2.72 -4.70
N VAL A 20 -3.71 1.70 -4.56
CA VAL A 20 -4.14 0.30 -4.45
C VAL A 20 -5.11 0.10 -3.29
N TYR A 21 -4.78 0.61 -2.08
CA TYR A 21 -5.70 0.53 -0.94
C TYR A 21 -7.01 1.28 -1.19
N THR A 22 -6.93 2.43 -1.86
CA THR A 22 -8.13 3.22 -2.17
C THR A 22 -9.02 2.48 -3.15
N GLU A 23 -8.47 1.91 -4.23
CA GLU A 23 -9.24 1.14 -5.22
C GLU A 23 -9.88 -0.11 -4.61
N LEU A 24 -9.13 -0.90 -3.83
CA LEU A 24 -9.68 -2.10 -3.16
C LEU A 24 -10.79 -1.77 -2.16
N MET A 25 -10.84 -0.54 -1.65
CA MET A 25 -11.87 -0.08 -0.71
C MET A 25 -12.98 0.73 -1.38
N ASP A 26 -12.81 1.20 -2.61
CA ASP A 26 -13.83 1.98 -3.29
C ASP A 26 -14.97 1.06 -3.75
N PHE A 27 -16.17 1.62 -3.85
CA PHE A 27 -17.32 0.94 -4.47
C PHE A 27 -17.39 1.23 -5.99
N GLY A 28 -16.33 1.83 -6.53
CA GLY A 28 -16.24 2.23 -7.92
C GLY A 28 -15.16 1.42 -8.62
N GLY A 29 -15.54 0.67 -9.64
CA GLY A 29 -14.60 -0.15 -10.42
C GLY A 29 -14.59 -1.60 -9.95
N ASP A 30 -13.42 -2.12 -9.64
CA ASP A 30 -13.25 -3.51 -9.19
C ASP A 30 -13.29 -3.62 -7.66
N GLU A 31 -14.18 -4.47 -7.15
CA GLU A 31 -14.43 -4.71 -5.72
C GLU A 31 -14.02 -6.12 -5.29
N ILE A 32 -14.02 -6.36 -3.96
CA ILE A 32 -13.73 -7.67 -3.37
C ILE A 32 -15.02 -8.47 -3.19
N TYR A 33 -15.09 -9.65 -3.81
CA TYR A 33 -16.20 -10.59 -3.67
C TYR A 33 -15.74 -11.91 -3.03
N ILE A 34 -16.67 -12.56 -2.33
CA ILE A 34 -16.50 -13.90 -1.76
C ILE A 34 -17.52 -14.82 -2.42
N LYS A 35 -17.06 -15.80 -3.21
CA LYS A 35 -17.93 -16.65 -4.03
C LYS A 35 -17.47 -18.11 -4.01
N SER A 36 -18.42 -19.04 -4.03
CA SER A 36 -18.15 -20.47 -4.10
C SER A 36 -17.99 -20.94 -5.54
N PHE A 37 -17.08 -21.90 -5.75
CA PHE A 37 -16.83 -22.52 -7.05
C PHE A 37 -16.69 -24.05 -6.90
N PRO A 38 -17.81 -24.79 -6.81
CA PRO A 38 -17.81 -26.24 -6.66
C PRO A 38 -17.01 -27.00 -7.74
N GLU A 39 -16.90 -26.42 -8.94
CA GLU A 39 -16.14 -26.97 -10.07
C GLU A 39 -14.61 -26.91 -9.89
N LEU A 40 -14.12 -26.13 -8.92
CA LEU A 40 -12.69 -25.99 -8.61
C LEU A 40 -12.23 -26.89 -7.47
N VAL A 41 -13.13 -27.63 -6.82
CA VAL A 41 -12.81 -28.54 -5.72
C VAL A 41 -11.78 -29.58 -6.17
N GLY A 42 -10.73 -29.76 -5.36
CA GLY A 42 -9.61 -30.67 -5.62
C GLY A 42 -8.45 -30.06 -6.40
N LYS A 43 -8.59 -28.84 -6.93
CA LYS A 43 -7.46 -28.06 -7.49
C LYS A 43 -6.69 -27.36 -6.39
N THR A 44 -5.43 -27.03 -6.63
CA THR A 44 -4.66 -26.17 -5.71
C THR A 44 -4.92 -24.70 -5.97
N TYR A 45 -4.66 -23.85 -4.97
CA TYR A 45 -4.74 -22.40 -5.09
C TYR A 45 -3.92 -21.88 -6.27
N GLY A 46 -2.69 -22.37 -6.43
CA GLY A 46 -1.82 -21.99 -7.55
C GLY A 46 -2.34 -22.43 -8.93
N GLU A 47 -3.12 -23.52 -9.01
CA GLU A 47 -3.73 -23.98 -10.25
C GLU A 47 -4.93 -23.14 -10.69
N ILE A 48 -5.62 -22.49 -9.75
CA ILE A 48 -6.83 -21.70 -10.04
C ILE A 48 -6.55 -20.25 -10.45
N LEU A 49 -5.39 -19.68 -10.06
CA LEU A 49 -5.03 -18.29 -10.37
C LEU A 49 -5.19 -17.91 -11.86
N PRO A 50 -4.78 -18.74 -12.85
CA PRO A 50 -4.92 -18.39 -14.27
C PRO A 50 -6.28 -18.81 -14.88
N LEU A 51 -7.23 -19.35 -14.12
CA LEU A 51 -8.51 -19.85 -14.66
C LEU A 51 -9.56 -18.76 -14.91
N PHE A 52 -9.29 -17.52 -14.50
CA PHE A 52 -10.18 -16.37 -14.66
C PHE A 52 -9.52 -15.33 -15.57
N ASN A 53 -10.15 -14.87 -16.65
CA ASN A 53 -9.53 -13.86 -17.52
C ASN A 53 -9.50 -12.47 -16.86
N LYS A 54 -10.65 -12.00 -16.36
CA LYS A 54 -10.83 -10.65 -15.77
C LYS A 54 -11.41 -10.69 -14.34
N ASN A 55 -10.94 -11.65 -13.54
CA ASN A 55 -11.13 -11.67 -12.09
C ASN A 55 -9.83 -12.16 -11.44
N CYS A 56 -9.30 -11.45 -10.45
CA CYS A 56 -8.08 -11.86 -9.75
C CYS A 56 -8.45 -12.59 -8.46
N VAL A 57 -8.15 -13.88 -8.39
CA VAL A 57 -8.24 -14.63 -7.13
C VAL A 57 -7.12 -14.14 -6.21
N MET A 58 -7.47 -13.73 -4.99
CA MET A 58 -6.53 -13.16 -4.03
C MET A 58 -6.44 -13.95 -2.72
N GLY A 59 -7.36 -14.89 -2.48
CA GLY A 59 -7.36 -15.71 -1.28
C GLY A 59 -8.51 -16.70 -1.22
N ILE A 60 -8.65 -17.33 -0.06
CA ILE A 60 -9.71 -18.29 0.24
C ILE A 60 -10.35 -17.98 1.59
N ARG A 61 -11.58 -18.44 1.78
CA ARG A 61 -12.28 -18.40 3.06
C ARG A 61 -13.09 -19.68 3.26
N SER A 62 -12.61 -20.54 4.15
CA SER A 62 -13.33 -21.74 4.56
C SER A 62 -14.47 -21.42 5.54
N ALA A 63 -15.49 -22.26 5.57
CA ALA A 63 -16.56 -22.14 6.55
C ALA A 63 -16.02 -22.16 8.00
N GLY A 64 -16.36 -21.12 8.78
CA GLY A 64 -15.97 -20.99 10.18
C GLY A 64 -14.55 -20.47 10.45
N ASN A 65 -13.73 -20.30 9.40
CA ASN A 65 -12.39 -19.73 9.51
C ASN A 65 -12.36 -18.28 8.96
N PRO A 66 -11.42 -17.44 9.43
CA PRO A 66 -11.16 -16.16 8.78
C PRO A 66 -10.68 -16.38 7.33
N ALA A 67 -10.83 -15.36 6.49
CA ALA A 67 -10.21 -15.37 5.17
C ALA A 67 -8.68 -15.44 5.31
N GLN A 68 -8.04 -16.10 4.36
CA GLN A 68 -6.60 -16.15 4.20
C GLN A 68 -6.25 -15.67 2.80
N LEU A 69 -5.57 -14.54 2.71
CA LEU A 69 -5.04 -14.01 1.47
C LEU A 69 -3.70 -14.65 1.14
N ASN A 70 -3.46 -14.84 -0.16
CA ASN A 70 -2.27 -15.51 -0.67
C ASN A 70 -1.91 -16.78 0.16
N PRO A 71 -2.85 -17.74 0.31
CA PRO A 71 -2.56 -19.00 0.97
C PRO A 71 -1.43 -19.74 0.21
N PRO A 72 -0.78 -20.73 0.84
CA PRO A 72 0.23 -21.53 0.17
C PRO A 72 -0.27 -22.05 -1.19
N MET A 73 0.56 -21.99 -2.23
CA MET A 73 0.15 -22.32 -3.61
C MET A 73 -0.36 -23.76 -3.76
N GLU A 74 0.05 -24.67 -2.86
CA GLU A 74 -0.36 -26.08 -2.81
C GLU A 74 -1.65 -26.31 -2.01
N THR A 75 -2.26 -25.27 -1.45
CA THR A 75 -3.52 -25.36 -0.68
C THR A 75 -4.63 -25.89 -1.59
N VAL A 76 -5.21 -27.03 -1.23
CA VAL A 76 -6.26 -27.68 -2.03
C VAL A 76 -7.61 -27.05 -1.71
N ILE A 77 -8.34 -26.62 -2.73
CA ILE A 77 -9.69 -26.07 -2.61
C ILE A 77 -10.66 -27.19 -2.26
N THR A 78 -11.42 -26.99 -1.19
CA THR A 78 -12.45 -27.91 -0.67
C THR A 78 -13.85 -27.39 -0.99
N ALA A 79 -14.87 -28.22 -0.75
CA ALA A 79 -16.27 -27.83 -0.98
C ALA A 79 -16.77 -26.74 -0.01
N ASP A 80 -16.08 -26.55 1.12
CA ASP A 80 -16.41 -25.54 2.14
C ASP A 80 -15.69 -24.20 1.89
N ASP A 81 -14.82 -24.14 0.88
CA ASP A 81 -14.05 -22.94 0.55
C ASP A 81 -14.80 -22.02 -0.39
N ASN A 82 -14.77 -20.73 -0.06
CA ASN A 82 -15.12 -19.66 -0.97
C ASN A 82 -13.84 -18.96 -1.42
N LEU A 83 -13.78 -18.58 -2.69
CA LEU A 83 -12.68 -17.76 -3.19
C LEU A 83 -12.93 -16.30 -2.84
N VAL A 84 -11.86 -15.62 -2.44
CA VAL A 84 -11.81 -14.15 -2.37
C VAL A 84 -11.28 -13.66 -3.71
N VAL A 85 -12.07 -12.87 -4.44
CA VAL A 85 -11.75 -12.44 -5.80
C VAL A 85 -11.96 -10.94 -5.96
N ILE A 86 -11.11 -10.30 -6.76
CA ILE A 86 -11.30 -8.94 -7.23
C ILE A 86 -12.07 -9.01 -8.55
N ALA A 87 -13.18 -8.28 -8.68
CA ALA A 87 -14.03 -8.28 -9.86
C ALA A 87 -14.81 -6.98 -10.02
N GLU A 88 -15.27 -6.69 -11.25
CA GLU A 88 -16.06 -5.49 -11.56
C GLU A 88 -17.48 -5.55 -10.99
N ASP A 89 -18.05 -6.75 -10.87
CA ASP A 89 -19.38 -7.00 -10.32
C ASP A 89 -19.54 -8.48 -9.92
N ASP A 90 -20.54 -8.82 -9.12
CA ASP A 90 -20.77 -10.19 -8.63
C ASP A 90 -21.24 -11.16 -9.73
N ASP A 91 -21.94 -10.62 -10.73
CA ASP A 91 -22.42 -11.30 -11.92
C ASP A 91 -21.37 -11.39 -13.05
N LYS A 92 -20.21 -10.73 -12.89
CA LYS A 92 -19.08 -10.72 -13.84
C LYS A 92 -17.92 -11.63 -13.46
N ILE A 93 -18.15 -12.59 -12.57
CA ILE A 93 -17.11 -13.53 -12.12
C ILE A 93 -17.23 -14.85 -12.89
N PHE A 94 -16.31 -15.09 -13.82
CA PHE A 94 -16.36 -16.22 -14.75
C PHE A 94 -15.05 -17.02 -14.80
N ILE A 95 -15.18 -18.34 -14.86
CA ILE A 95 -14.06 -19.24 -15.18
C ILE A 95 -13.93 -19.33 -16.70
N ASP A 96 -13.34 -18.30 -17.29
CA ASP A 96 -13.18 -18.14 -18.74
C ASP A 96 -11.70 -18.00 -19.18
N GLY A 97 -10.79 -18.14 -18.22
CA GLY A 97 -9.36 -17.94 -18.43
C GLY A 97 -8.76 -18.99 -19.35
N LYS A 98 -8.02 -18.51 -20.36
CA LYS A 98 -7.26 -19.34 -21.30
C LYS A 98 -5.78 -19.04 -21.10
N SER A 99 -5.22 -19.67 -20.07
CA SER A 99 -3.82 -19.49 -19.68
C SER A 99 -2.88 -19.58 -20.89
N ALA A 100 -2.23 -18.46 -21.21
CA ALA A 100 -1.33 -18.31 -22.35
C ALA A 100 0.06 -17.85 -21.87
N VAL A 101 0.61 -18.53 -20.87
CA VAL A 101 1.88 -18.18 -20.21
C VAL A 101 3.05 -18.21 -21.19
N GLN A 102 3.83 -17.12 -21.23
CA GLN A 102 5.04 -16.95 -22.03
C GLN A 102 6.27 -17.30 -21.18
N ASN A 103 6.54 -18.60 -20.99
CA ASN A 103 7.56 -19.09 -20.05
C ASN A 103 8.96 -18.51 -20.26
N GLU A 104 9.33 -18.23 -21.51
CA GLU A 104 10.62 -17.65 -21.90
C GLU A 104 10.80 -16.20 -21.42
N LEU A 105 9.73 -15.53 -21.02
CA LEU A 105 9.74 -14.15 -20.51
C LEU A 105 9.77 -14.09 -18.98
N ILE A 106 9.64 -15.20 -18.26
CA ILE A 106 9.64 -15.22 -16.80
C ILE A 106 11.06 -14.98 -16.25
N LYS A 107 11.13 -14.17 -15.19
CA LYS A 107 12.35 -13.91 -14.42
C LYS A 107 12.19 -14.40 -12.99
N SER A 108 13.30 -14.89 -12.43
CA SER A 108 13.39 -15.26 -11.02
C SER A 108 14.57 -14.51 -10.41
N ILE A 109 14.43 -13.18 -10.39
CA ILE A 109 15.36 -12.29 -9.70
C ILE A 109 14.72 -11.98 -8.36
N LYS A 110 15.49 -12.11 -7.27
CA LYS A 110 15.08 -11.64 -5.96
C LYS A 110 15.59 -10.20 -5.80
N GLY A 111 14.69 -9.24 -5.66
CA GLY A 111 15.06 -7.89 -5.23
C GLY A 111 15.66 -7.93 -3.84
N ASP A 112 16.73 -7.16 -3.62
CA ASP A 112 17.34 -7.00 -2.31
C ASP A 112 17.42 -5.50 -2.01
N ASN A 113 16.42 -4.97 -1.30
CA ASN A 113 16.44 -3.58 -0.86
C ASN A 113 17.09 -3.48 0.53
N THR A 114 18.42 -3.47 0.54
CA THR A 114 19.23 -3.48 1.78
C THR A 114 19.67 -2.10 2.24
N LYS A 115 19.33 -1.05 1.49
CA LYS A 115 19.82 0.29 1.78
C LYS A 115 19.06 0.87 2.98
N PRO A 116 19.75 1.35 4.02
CA PRO A 116 19.10 2.05 5.11
C PRO A 116 18.25 3.22 4.61
N GLU A 117 17.06 3.35 5.18
CA GLU A 117 16.09 4.40 4.84
C GLU A 117 16.18 5.54 5.86
N LYS A 118 15.84 6.75 5.42
CA LYS A 118 15.74 7.93 6.27
C LYS A 118 14.36 8.55 6.13
N THR A 119 13.64 8.61 7.24
CA THR A 119 12.27 9.14 7.30
C THR A 119 12.24 10.38 8.18
N LEU A 120 11.49 11.39 7.74
CA LEU A 120 11.21 12.60 8.50
C LEU A 120 9.76 12.57 8.96
N LEU A 121 9.54 12.52 10.28
CA LEU A 121 8.21 12.57 10.88
C LEU A 121 7.99 13.98 11.44
N MET A 122 7.04 14.71 10.86
CA MET A 122 6.65 16.06 11.25
C MET A 122 5.34 16.05 12.02
N GLY A 123 5.31 16.71 13.17
CA GLY A 123 4.17 16.69 14.07
C GLY A 123 4.17 15.48 15.01
N TRP A 124 3.27 15.49 15.98
CA TRP A 124 3.14 14.41 16.94
C TRP A 124 1.69 14.27 17.40
N ASN A 125 1.22 13.03 17.47
CA ASN A 125 -0.06 12.65 18.07
C ASN A 125 0.03 11.23 18.63
N TRP A 126 -1.05 10.72 19.23
CA TRP A 126 -1.11 9.40 19.84
C TRP A 126 -0.78 8.23 18.89
N LYS A 127 -0.84 8.42 17.56
CA LYS A 127 -0.52 7.38 16.56
C LYS A 127 0.99 7.29 16.28
N ALA A 128 1.77 8.33 16.57
CA ALA A 128 3.19 8.40 16.25
C ALA A 128 4.01 7.20 16.79
N PRO A 129 3.83 6.75 18.06
CA PRO A 129 4.55 5.57 18.56
C PRO A 129 4.23 4.29 17.77
N SER A 130 2.96 4.08 17.41
CA SER A 130 2.56 2.91 16.60
C SER A 130 3.15 2.97 15.20
N ILE A 131 3.15 4.14 14.55
CA ILE A 131 3.77 4.32 13.22
C ILE A 131 5.26 4.01 13.27
N ILE A 132 5.97 4.50 14.29
CA ILE A 132 7.40 4.26 14.45
C ILE A 132 7.70 2.76 14.63
N ARG A 133 6.93 2.04 15.47
CA ARG A 133 7.10 0.58 15.64
C ARG A 133 6.86 -0.15 14.33
N GLU A 134 5.81 0.24 13.60
CA GLU A 134 5.45 -0.40 12.35
C GLU A 134 6.51 -0.18 11.27
N LEU A 135 7.08 1.03 11.18
CA LEU A 135 8.22 1.29 10.30
C LEU A 135 9.43 0.40 10.63
N ASP A 136 9.71 0.15 11.91
CA ASP A 136 10.84 -0.70 12.32
C ASP A 136 10.72 -2.14 11.83
N ASN A 137 9.49 -2.65 11.63
CA ASN A 137 9.26 -3.98 11.06
C ASN A 137 9.70 -4.07 9.59
N TYR A 138 9.66 -2.95 8.85
CA TYR A 138 9.83 -2.96 7.40
C TYR A 138 11.17 -2.38 6.92
N VAL A 139 11.77 -1.47 7.66
CA VAL A 139 12.97 -0.78 7.21
C VAL A 139 14.23 -1.65 7.38
N PRO A 140 15.21 -1.54 6.47
CA PRO A 140 16.48 -2.24 6.64
C PRO A 140 17.22 -1.79 7.90
N LYS A 141 18.15 -2.63 8.39
CA LYS A 141 18.99 -2.28 9.54
C LYS A 141 19.78 -0.99 9.31
N ASN A 142 19.93 -0.22 10.39
CA ASN A 142 20.59 1.09 10.43
C ASN A 142 19.81 2.23 9.76
N SER A 143 18.51 2.05 9.55
CA SER A 143 17.63 3.15 9.12
C SER A 143 17.48 4.20 10.22
N ALA A 144 16.88 5.34 9.90
CA ALA A 144 16.71 6.43 10.86
C ALA A 144 15.38 7.18 10.67
N ILE A 145 14.80 7.63 11.78
CA ILE A 145 13.68 8.55 11.82
C ILE A 145 14.13 9.84 12.52
N THR A 146 13.96 10.97 11.85
CA THR A 146 14.05 12.30 12.49
C THR A 146 12.64 12.80 12.77
N ILE A 147 12.36 13.19 14.01
CA ILE A 147 11.08 13.70 14.47
C ILE A 147 11.19 15.21 14.67
N VAL A 148 10.31 15.99 14.04
CA VAL A 148 10.22 17.45 14.21
C VAL A 148 8.85 17.81 14.77
N ALA A 149 8.78 18.31 16.00
CA ALA A 149 7.53 18.72 16.62
C ALA A 149 7.74 19.78 17.72
N ALA A 150 6.67 20.51 18.05
CA ALA A 150 6.67 21.59 19.04
C ALA A 150 5.94 21.22 20.34
N ALA A 151 5.96 19.94 20.77
CA ALA A 151 5.23 19.49 21.95
C ALA A 151 6.16 18.97 23.06
N ASP A 152 5.77 19.26 24.31
CA ASP A 152 6.50 18.88 25.50
C ASP A 152 6.45 17.36 25.76
N GLY A 153 7.52 16.80 26.34
CA GLY A 153 7.56 15.40 26.78
C GLY A 153 7.66 14.36 25.66
N ILE A 154 7.92 14.78 24.41
CA ILE A 154 8.19 13.85 23.30
C ILE A 154 9.51 13.11 23.53
N GLU A 155 10.56 13.78 24.04
CA GLU A 155 11.88 13.18 24.25
C GLU A 155 11.82 11.94 25.16
N GLU A 156 11.14 12.01 26.29
CA GLU A 156 10.98 10.88 27.22
C GLU A 156 10.28 9.69 26.55
N LYS A 157 9.23 9.96 25.75
CA LYS A 157 8.51 8.92 25.00
C LYS A 157 9.38 8.28 23.93
N LEU A 158 10.21 9.09 23.24
CA LEU A 158 11.14 8.59 22.23
C LEU A 158 12.28 7.77 22.85
N ASP A 159 12.76 8.14 24.04
CA ASP A 159 13.77 7.38 24.77
C ASP A 159 13.27 5.99 25.15
N GLU A 160 12.02 5.88 25.62
CA GLU A 160 11.39 4.57 25.87
C GLU A 160 11.25 3.76 24.59
N LEU A 161 10.70 4.39 23.54
CA LEU A 161 10.46 3.73 22.26
C LEU A 161 11.75 3.24 21.60
N SER A 162 12.82 4.03 21.67
CA SER A 162 14.13 3.70 21.07
C SER A 162 14.72 2.39 21.59
N ARG A 163 14.34 1.96 22.80
CA ARG A 163 14.78 0.70 23.42
C ARG A 163 14.06 -0.53 22.85
N GLU A 164 12.91 -0.34 22.22
CA GLU A 164 12.11 -1.40 21.61
C GLU A 164 12.52 -1.68 20.16
N LEU A 165 13.12 -0.70 19.48
CA LEU A 165 13.44 -0.75 18.05
C LEU A 165 14.70 -1.57 17.75
N LYS A 166 14.68 -2.26 16.62
CA LYS A 166 15.75 -3.18 16.18
C LYS A 166 16.49 -2.69 14.96
N ASN A 167 15.81 -2.00 14.05
CA ASN A 167 16.31 -1.68 12.71
C ASN A 167 16.60 -0.20 12.51
N GLN A 168 15.96 0.69 13.27
CA GLN A 168 16.12 2.14 13.10
C GLN A 168 16.48 2.92 14.37
N LYS A 169 17.07 4.10 14.18
CA LYS A 169 17.40 5.06 15.24
C LYS A 169 16.49 6.28 15.20
N LEU A 170 16.17 6.82 16.38
CA LEU A 170 15.33 8.02 16.51
C LEU A 170 16.20 9.24 16.78
N THR A 171 15.83 10.38 16.22
CA THR A 171 16.42 11.70 16.51
C THR A 171 15.29 12.70 16.66
N PHE A 172 15.29 13.48 17.73
CA PHE A 172 14.29 14.51 17.96
C PHE A 172 14.88 15.91 17.69
N LEU A 173 14.08 16.76 17.05
CA LEU A 173 14.36 18.16 16.83
C LEU A 173 13.11 18.96 17.22
N GLU A 174 13.23 19.82 18.23
CA GLU A 174 12.13 20.72 18.57
C GLU A 174 11.96 21.77 17.48
N GLY A 175 10.73 21.97 16.99
CA GLY A 175 10.46 22.96 15.96
C GLY A 175 9.00 23.06 15.52
N ASP A 176 8.60 24.26 15.08
CA ASP A 176 7.30 24.50 14.46
C ASP A 176 7.33 24.08 12.98
N ILE A 177 6.58 23.03 12.65
CA ILE A 177 6.46 22.50 11.29
C ILE A 177 5.72 23.43 10.31
N THR A 178 5.08 24.50 10.80
CA THR A 178 4.46 25.53 9.96
C THR A 178 5.39 26.70 9.66
N ASP A 179 6.54 26.80 10.33
CA ASP A 179 7.54 27.81 10.05
C ASP A 179 8.45 27.37 8.90
N ARG A 180 8.33 28.07 7.77
CA ARG A 180 9.15 27.85 6.58
C ARG A 180 10.65 27.87 6.87
N LYS A 181 11.15 28.77 7.74
CA LYS A 181 12.59 28.86 8.02
C LYS A 181 13.11 27.61 8.72
N ASN A 182 12.31 27.02 9.60
CA ASN A 182 12.64 25.76 10.24
C ASN A 182 12.73 24.65 9.19
N LEU A 183 11.74 24.56 8.29
CA LEU A 183 11.74 23.56 7.22
C LEU A 183 12.94 23.71 6.27
N GLU A 184 13.30 24.94 5.89
CA GLU A 184 14.47 25.22 5.04
C GLU A 184 15.82 24.96 5.74
N SER A 185 15.83 24.90 7.08
CA SER A 185 17.03 24.52 7.85
C SER A 185 17.29 23.01 7.87
N LEU A 186 16.28 22.21 7.53
CA LEU A 186 16.39 20.75 7.43
C LEU A 186 16.98 20.37 6.06
N ASP A 187 17.83 19.34 6.04
CA ASP A 187 18.29 18.72 4.81
C ASP A 187 17.21 17.78 4.24
N LEU A 188 16.11 18.37 3.73
CA LEU A 188 14.93 17.63 3.27
C LEU A 188 15.28 16.60 2.19
N GLY A 189 16.25 16.88 1.33
CA GLY A 189 16.70 15.98 0.26
C GLY A 189 17.46 14.74 0.75
N SER A 190 17.83 14.70 2.04
CA SER A 190 18.42 13.51 2.65
C SER A 190 17.40 12.47 3.11
N PHE A 191 16.11 12.83 3.16
CA PHE A 191 15.03 11.94 3.54
C PHE A 191 14.37 11.38 2.28
N GLY A 192 14.13 10.07 2.27
CA GLY A 192 13.36 9.43 1.19
C GLY A 192 11.86 9.62 1.38
N HIS A 193 11.44 9.75 2.65
CA HIS A 193 10.04 9.72 3.05
C HIS A 193 9.76 10.79 4.10
N ILE A 194 8.66 11.53 3.92
CA ILE A 194 8.14 12.48 4.90
C ILE A 194 6.76 12.00 5.37
N ILE A 195 6.57 11.90 6.67
CA ILE A 195 5.29 11.64 7.32
C ILE A 195 4.87 12.91 8.06
N LEU A 196 3.69 13.44 7.75
CA LEU A 196 3.13 14.63 8.36
C LEU A 196 1.89 14.27 9.18
N LEU A 197 2.05 14.29 10.50
CA LEU A 197 0.98 14.00 11.43
C LEU A 197 0.24 15.26 11.85
N CYS A 198 -1.08 15.13 11.88
CA CYS A 198 -1.99 16.14 12.38
C CYS A 198 -1.88 16.24 13.91
N TYR A 199 -1.82 17.46 14.47
CA TYR A 199 -1.87 17.72 15.93
C TYR A 199 -3.29 17.52 16.50
N SER A 200 -3.85 16.32 16.32
CA SER A 200 -5.23 15.98 16.73
C SER A 200 -5.45 15.98 18.23
N ASP A 201 -4.37 15.84 19.01
CA ASP A 201 -4.44 15.67 20.46
C ASP A 201 -4.58 17.02 21.16
N ASP A 202 -4.01 18.05 20.55
CA ASP A 202 -3.90 19.39 21.12
C ASP A 202 -4.86 20.39 20.46
N LEU A 203 -5.28 20.12 19.21
CA LEU A 203 -6.05 21.06 18.40
C LEU A 203 -7.36 20.47 17.90
N ALA A 204 -8.37 21.34 17.80
CA ALA A 204 -9.61 21.01 17.10
C ALA A 204 -9.34 20.73 15.61
N VAL A 205 -10.09 19.78 15.04
CA VAL A 205 -9.98 19.27 13.66
C VAL A 205 -9.61 20.35 12.62
N GLN A 206 -10.38 21.44 12.54
CA GLN A 206 -10.13 22.48 11.52
C GLN A 206 -8.79 23.19 11.67
N LYS A 207 -8.33 23.43 12.90
CA LYS A 207 -7.03 24.07 13.15
C LYS A 207 -5.88 23.10 12.88
N ALA A 208 -6.08 21.83 13.23
CA ALA A 208 -5.11 20.79 13.04
C ALA A 208 -4.87 20.54 11.53
N ASP A 209 -5.95 20.36 10.76
CA ASP A 209 -5.89 20.22 9.29
C ASP A 209 -5.30 21.47 8.61
N ALA A 210 -5.61 22.67 9.09
CA ALA A 210 -5.04 23.90 8.54
C ALA A 210 -3.51 23.95 8.70
N ARG A 211 -2.97 23.50 9.84
CA ARG A 211 -1.51 23.39 10.05
C ARG A 211 -0.90 22.37 9.11
N THR A 212 -1.50 21.18 9.01
CA THR A 212 -1.08 20.15 8.03
C THR A 212 -1.02 20.73 6.62
N MET A 213 -2.05 21.43 6.18
CA MET A 213 -2.12 22.03 4.84
C MET A 213 -1.04 23.09 4.61
N ILE A 214 -0.78 23.96 5.59
CA ILE A 214 0.30 24.96 5.50
C ILE A 214 1.66 24.27 5.36
N THR A 215 1.95 23.26 6.18
CA THR A 215 3.19 22.49 6.12
C THR A 215 3.32 21.77 4.77
N LEU A 216 2.26 21.12 4.28
CA LEU A 216 2.25 20.50 2.94
C LEU A 216 2.61 21.48 1.84
N LEU A 217 2.00 22.67 1.83
CA LEU A 217 2.28 23.70 0.83
C LEU A 217 3.73 24.18 0.90
N HIS A 218 4.31 24.29 2.09
CA HIS A 218 5.72 24.63 2.24
C HIS A 218 6.65 23.53 1.72
N LEU A 219 6.39 22.27 2.08
CA LEU A 219 7.19 21.13 1.60
C LEU A 219 7.19 21.02 0.08
N ARG A 220 6.01 21.16 -0.54
CA ARG A 220 5.85 21.14 -2.01
C ARG A 220 6.64 22.26 -2.68
N ASP A 221 6.51 23.50 -2.20
CA ASP A 221 7.22 24.64 -2.78
C ASP A 221 8.75 24.53 -2.57
N ILE A 222 9.22 23.96 -1.46
CA ILE A 222 10.65 23.70 -1.24
C ILE A 222 11.14 22.60 -2.19
N ALA A 223 10.40 21.48 -2.32
CA ALA A 223 10.74 20.38 -3.21
C ALA A 223 10.86 20.84 -4.67
N GLU A 224 9.89 21.64 -5.15
CA GLU A 224 9.89 22.19 -6.51
C GLU A 224 11.09 23.12 -6.75
N LYS A 225 11.39 24.03 -5.81
CA LYS A 225 12.51 24.97 -5.94
C LYS A 225 13.88 24.32 -5.85
N THR A 226 13.99 23.22 -5.10
CA THR A 226 15.26 22.51 -4.87
C THR A 226 15.43 21.27 -5.75
N ASN A 227 14.42 20.96 -6.58
CA ASN A 227 14.35 19.77 -7.42
C ASN A 227 14.63 18.47 -6.63
N GLN A 228 14.02 18.38 -5.44
CA GLN A 228 14.07 17.21 -4.57
C GLN A 228 12.89 16.29 -4.84
N ASP A 229 13.12 15.00 -4.68
CA ASP A 229 12.13 13.94 -4.90
C ASP A 229 12.00 13.12 -3.61
N PHE A 230 10.93 13.38 -2.85
CA PHE A 230 10.57 12.65 -1.63
C PHE A 230 9.07 12.42 -1.60
N SER A 231 8.65 11.28 -1.02
CA SER A 231 7.22 11.03 -0.83
C SER A 231 6.70 11.75 0.41
N ILE A 232 5.46 12.22 0.37
CA ILE A 232 4.80 12.83 1.53
C ILE A 232 3.53 12.04 1.86
N VAL A 233 3.48 11.46 3.04
CA VAL A 233 2.24 10.91 3.60
C VAL A 233 1.77 11.82 4.70
N SER A 234 0.54 12.33 4.60
CA SER A 234 -0.05 13.22 5.58
C SER A 234 -1.35 12.66 6.12
N GLU A 235 -1.66 13.05 7.35
CA GLU A 235 -2.95 12.76 7.97
C GLU A 235 -3.84 14.00 7.90
N MET A 236 -5.07 13.83 7.41
CA MET A 236 -6.12 14.84 7.50
C MET A 236 -7.42 14.24 7.99
N LEU A 237 -8.08 14.95 8.90
CA LEU A 237 -9.26 14.46 9.60
C LEU A 237 -10.55 14.81 8.86
N ASP A 238 -10.66 16.01 8.29
CA ASP A 238 -11.85 16.44 7.54
C ASP A 238 -11.71 16.16 6.03
N ILE A 239 -12.68 15.44 5.47
CA ILE A 239 -12.73 15.14 4.04
C ILE A 239 -12.76 16.38 3.14
N ARG A 240 -13.35 17.49 3.61
CA ARG A 240 -13.40 18.76 2.87
C ARG A 240 -12.02 19.37 2.74
N ASN A 241 -11.24 19.32 3.81
CA ASN A 241 -9.86 19.82 3.82
C ASN A 241 -8.95 18.90 2.99
N ARG A 242 -9.16 17.58 3.05
CA ARG A 242 -8.49 16.62 2.17
C ARG A 242 -8.70 16.95 0.69
N ASN A 243 -9.95 17.18 0.27
CA ASN A 243 -10.25 17.51 -1.14
C ASN A 243 -9.55 18.80 -1.62
N LEU A 244 -9.28 19.75 -0.72
CA LEU A 244 -8.51 20.96 -1.05
C LEU A 244 -7.00 20.65 -1.19
N ALA A 245 -6.49 19.69 -0.43
CA ALA A 245 -5.08 19.30 -0.42
C ALA A 245 -4.71 18.27 -1.52
N GLU A 246 -5.69 17.49 -2.00
CA GLU A 246 -5.55 16.49 -3.10
C GLU A 246 -5.24 17.13 -4.47
N VAL A 247 -5.37 18.45 -4.62
CA VAL A 247 -5.20 19.15 -5.91
C VAL A 247 -3.75 19.14 -6.44
N SER A 248 -2.78 18.53 -5.75
CA SER A 248 -1.39 18.52 -6.23
C SER A 248 -0.57 17.28 -5.89
N GLN A 249 0.15 16.82 -6.92
CA GLN A 249 1.23 15.83 -6.99
C GLN A 249 0.89 14.40 -6.56
N ALA A 250 1.46 13.44 -7.29
CA ALA A 250 1.06 12.03 -7.21
C ALA A 250 1.78 11.19 -6.15
N ASP A 251 2.84 11.73 -5.57
CA ASP A 251 3.59 11.09 -4.49
C ASP A 251 3.14 11.57 -3.10
N ASP A 252 2.09 12.38 -3.07
CA ASP A 252 1.40 12.80 -1.86
C ASP A 252 0.24 11.86 -1.59
N PHE A 253 0.20 11.33 -0.36
CA PHE A 253 -0.95 10.59 0.11
C PHE A 253 -1.53 11.24 1.36
N ILE A 254 -2.86 11.36 1.37
CA ILE A 254 -3.59 11.88 2.51
C ILE A 254 -4.38 10.73 3.12
N VAL A 255 -3.89 10.20 4.24
CA VAL A 255 -4.64 9.23 5.03
C VAL A 255 -5.75 9.98 5.78
N SER A 256 -6.98 9.50 5.63
CA SER A 256 -8.13 10.08 6.31
C SER A 256 -9.08 8.99 6.78
N ASP A 257 -10.01 9.37 7.66
CA ASP A 257 -11.09 8.50 8.13
C ASP A 257 -12.01 8.01 6.98
N LYS A 258 -11.84 8.52 5.75
CA LYS A 258 -12.51 8.01 4.54
C LYS A 258 -12.24 6.53 4.31
N LEU A 259 -10.99 6.06 4.44
CA LEU A 259 -10.65 4.65 4.21
C LEU A 259 -11.37 3.74 5.21
N ILE A 260 -11.38 4.15 6.49
CA ILE A 260 -12.11 3.45 7.55
C ILE A 260 -13.61 3.44 7.22
N SER A 261 -14.16 4.56 6.77
CA SER A 261 -15.59 4.68 6.42
C SER A 261 -15.95 3.77 5.24
N LEU A 262 -15.10 3.68 4.22
CA LEU A 262 -15.27 2.77 3.07
C LEU A 262 -15.25 1.30 3.52
N MET A 263 -14.24 0.92 4.32
CA MET A 263 -14.18 -0.43 4.90
C MET A 263 -15.42 -0.77 5.71
N MET A 264 -15.87 0.14 6.59
CA MET A 264 -17.07 -0.08 7.41
C MET A 264 -18.33 -0.21 6.57
N ALA A 265 -18.44 0.54 5.47
CA ALA A 265 -19.55 0.42 4.54
C ALA A 265 -19.55 -0.98 3.88
N GLN A 266 -18.41 -1.44 3.37
CA GLN A 266 -18.29 -2.77 2.75
C GLN A 266 -18.58 -3.90 3.75
N VAL A 267 -18.06 -3.81 4.98
CA VAL A 267 -18.34 -4.79 6.05
C VAL A 267 -19.82 -4.78 6.45
N SER A 268 -20.49 -3.63 6.36
CA SER A 268 -21.92 -3.52 6.65
C SER A 268 -22.78 -4.20 5.58
N GLU A 269 -22.33 -4.18 4.32
CA GLU A 269 -22.97 -4.88 3.21
C GLU A 269 -22.70 -6.39 3.27
N ASN A 270 -21.44 -6.79 3.47
CA ASN A 270 -21.06 -8.19 3.61
C ASN A 270 -20.09 -8.39 4.79
N LYS A 271 -20.63 -8.92 5.90
CA LYS A 271 -19.85 -9.20 7.12
C LYS A 271 -18.67 -10.14 6.90
N ALA A 272 -18.68 -10.97 5.87
CA ALA A 272 -17.57 -11.87 5.56
C ALA A 272 -16.31 -11.11 5.07
N LEU A 273 -16.47 -9.88 4.55
CA LEU A 273 -15.33 -9.03 4.16
C LEU A 273 -14.52 -8.55 5.36
N ASN A 274 -15.08 -8.54 6.57
CA ASN A 274 -14.34 -8.16 7.77
C ASN A 274 -13.09 -9.01 7.96
N SER A 275 -13.18 -10.32 7.73
CA SER A 275 -12.00 -11.19 7.83
C SER A 275 -11.00 -10.98 6.70
N VAL A 276 -11.43 -10.54 5.52
CA VAL A 276 -10.52 -10.20 4.41
C VAL A 276 -9.72 -8.96 4.78
N PHE A 277 -10.38 -7.90 5.25
CA PHE A 277 -9.70 -6.69 5.68
C PHE A 277 -8.78 -6.90 6.88
N GLN A 278 -9.19 -7.75 7.83
CA GLN A 278 -8.31 -8.12 8.95
C GLN A 278 -7.01 -8.74 8.46
N ASP A 279 -7.07 -9.64 7.47
CA ASP A 279 -5.90 -10.30 6.90
C ASP A 279 -5.01 -9.34 6.07
N ILE A 280 -5.61 -8.43 5.27
CA ILE A 280 -4.86 -7.38 4.52
C ILE A 280 -4.01 -6.51 5.46
N PHE A 281 -4.49 -6.29 6.69
CA PHE A 281 -3.85 -5.45 7.69
C PHE A 281 -3.22 -6.26 8.84
N ASP A 282 -3.01 -7.56 8.68
CA ASP A 282 -2.32 -8.41 9.65
C ASP A 282 -0.81 -8.39 9.41
N THR A 283 -0.01 -8.31 10.48
CA THR A 283 1.47 -8.28 10.44
C THR A 283 2.05 -9.66 10.19
N ASP A 284 1.31 -10.71 10.56
CA ASP A 284 1.74 -12.09 10.39
C ASP A 284 1.18 -12.72 9.09
N GLY A 285 0.33 -11.98 8.38
CA GLY A 285 -0.36 -12.40 7.16
C GLY A 285 0.28 -11.89 5.86
N SER A 286 -0.46 -12.01 4.76
CA SER A 286 -0.01 -11.51 3.46
C SER A 286 -0.34 -10.03 3.28
N GLU A 287 0.68 -9.24 2.99
CA GLU A 287 0.56 -7.81 2.76
C GLU A 287 0.65 -7.48 1.27
N ILE A 288 0.22 -6.27 0.90
CA ILE A 288 0.27 -5.78 -0.48
C ILE A 288 1.60 -5.08 -0.73
N TYR A 289 2.32 -5.52 -1.76
CA TYR A 289 3.59 -4.95 -2.17
C TYR A 289 3.57 -4.50 -3.63
N LEU A 290 4.27 -3.40 -3.89
CA LEU A 290 4.63 -2.90 -5.21
C LEU A 290 6.09 -3.24 -5.49
N LYS A 291 6.32 -4.39 -6.14
CA LYS A 291 7.67 -4.90 -6.44
C LYS A 291 8.05 -4.58 -7.90
N PRO A 292 9.33 -4.34 -8.23
CA PRO A 292 9.74 -4.06 -9.61
C PRO A 292 9.33 -5.15 -10.59
N MET A 293 8.70 -4.77 -11.71
CA MET A 293 8.21 -5.72 -12.71
C MET A 293 9.37 -6.53 -13.34
N SER A 294 10.56 -5.94 -13.42
CA SER A 294 11.79 -6.60 -13.89
C SER A 294 12.21 -7.81 -13.07
N GLU A 295 11.70 -7.95 -11.83
CA GLU A 295 11.96 -9.14 -11.00
C GLU A 295 11.13 -10.36 -11.43
N TYR A 296 10.06 -10.14 -12.20
CA TYR A 296 9.05 -11.15 -12.55
C TYR A 296 9.07 -11.48 -14.05
N VAL A 297 9.25 -10.46 -14.90
CA VAL A 297 9.20 -10.66 -16.36
C VAL A 297 10.27 -9.86 -17.09
N GLU A 298 10.61 -10.30 -18.30
CA GLU A 298 11.49 -9.59 -19.23
C GLU A 298 10.80 -8.29 -19.71
N THR A 299 11.33 -7.15 -19.28
CA THR A 299 10.85 -5.82 -19.67
C THR A 299 11.24 -5.47 -21.11
N GLY A 300 10.50 -4.55 -21.74
CA GLY A 300 10.73 -4.11 -23.12
C GLY A 300 10.17 -5.06 -24.19
N LYS A 301 9.44 -6.11 -23.78
CA LYS A 301 8.72 -7.02 -24.67
C LYS A 301 7.23 -7.05 -24.31
N PRO A 302 6.33 -7.37 -25.26
CA PRO A 302 4.92 -7.59 -24.94
C PRO A 302 4.74 -8.84 -24.08
N VAL A 303 4.26 -8.64 -22.85
CA VAL A 303 4.00 -9.67 -21.85
C VAL A 303 2.52 -9.63 -21.46
N ASN A 304 1.88 -10.79 -21.35
CA ASN A 304 0.52 -10.88 -20.80
C ASN A 304 0.53 -11.10 -19.28
N PHE A 305 -0.55 -10.74 -18.59
CA PHE A 305 -0.57 -10.82 -17.13
C PHE A 305 -0.63 -12.27 -16.62
N TYR A 306 -1.07 -13.24 -17.43
CA TYR A 306 -0.90 -14.67 -17.12
C TYR A 306 0.57 -15.04 -16.83
N THR A 307 1.50 -14.46 -17.59
CA THR A 307 2.94 -14.70 -17.41
C THR A 307 3.44 -14.08 -16.09
N ALA A 308 2.96 -12.89 -15.74
CA ALA A 308 3.29 -12.25 -14.47
C ALA A 308 2.74 -13.05 -13.26
N ILE A 309 1.50 -13.55 -13.37
CA ILE A 309 0.89 -14.42 -12.35
C ILE A 309 1.70 -15.70 -12.16
N ASP A 310 2.09 -16.38 -13.25
CA ASP A 310 2.89 -17.60 -13.13
C ASP A 310 4.28 -17.33 -12.52
N SER A 311 4.87 -16.17 -12.81
CA SER A 311 6.11 -15.74 -12.18
C SER A 311 5.94 -15.47 -10.68
N ALA A 312 4.88 -14.77 -10.26
CA ALA A 312 4.59 -14.49 -8.85
C ALA A 312 4.26 -15.77 -8.08
N ARG A 313 3.48 -16.67 -8.69
CA ARG A 313 3.15 -18.00 -8.16
C ARG A 313 4.42 -18.79 -7.80
N LYS A 314 5.43 -18.78 -8.66
CA LYS A 314 6.73 -19.45 -8.42
C LYS A 314 7.50 -18.88 -7.23
N LYS A 315 7.14 -17.67 -6.77
CA LYS A 315 7.69 -17.00 -5.58
C LYS A 315 6.78 -17.13 -4.35
N ASN A 316 5.68 -17.89 -4.42
CA ASN A 316 4.60 -17.93 -3.41
C ASN A 316 3.93 -16.56 -3.18
N GLU A 317 3.77 -15.80 -4.25
CA GLU A 317 3.10 -14.50 -4.26
C GLU A 317 1.88 -14.55 -5.18
N THR A 318 0.85 -13.80 -4.84
CA THR A 318 -0.36 -13.66 -5.67
C THR A 318 -0.36 -12.31 -6.37
N ALA A 319 -0.19 -12.29 -7.69
CA ALA A 319 -0.28 -11.06 -8.47
C ALA A 319 -1.74 -10.63 -8.67
N ILE A 320 -2.05 -9.39 -8.29
CA ILE A 320 -3.42 -8.83 -8.36
C ILE A 320 -3.53 -7.63 -9.32
N GLY A 321 -2.41 -7.05 -9.73
CA GLY A 321 -2.36 -5.94 -10.69
C GLY A 321 -0.95 -5.48 -11.03
N TYR A 322 -0.83 -4.30 -11.64
CA TYR A 322 0.45 -3.66 -11.95
C TYR A 322 0.35 -2.14 -11.86
N ARG A 323 1.52 -1.47 -11.87
CA ARG A 323 1.67 -0.01 -11.95
C ARG A 323 2.52 0.38 -13.15
N LEU A 324 1.99 1.24 -14.02
CA LEU A 324 2.74 1.92 -15.08
C LEU A 324 3.30 3.24 -14.54
N VAL A 325 4.63 3.36 -14.46
CA VAL A 325 5.27 4.58 -13.91
C VAL A 325 5.12 5.78 -14.85
N ALA A 326 4.95 5.55 -16.15
CA ALA A 326 4.67 6.62 -17.10
C ALA A 326 3.40 7.41 -16.75
N ASP A 327 2.40 6.74 -16.18
CA ASP A 327 1.13 7.33 -15.76
C ASP A 327 1.11 7.71 -14.28
N ALA A 328 2.25 7.66 -13.59
CA ALA A 328 2.36 7.92 -12.16
C ALA A 328 1.81 9.28 -11.75
N ARG A 329 1.75 10.28 -12.65
CA ARG A 329 1.22 11.63 -12.39
C ARG A 329 -0.15 11.90 -12.99
N ASN A 330 -0.81 10.86 -13.51
CA ASN A 330 -2.07 10.99 -14.22
C ASN A 330 -3.23 10.44 -13.38
N ALA A 331 -3.94 11.34 -12.70
CA ALA A 331 -5.08 10.99 -11.86
C ALA A 331 -6.22 10.29 -12.64
N SER A 332 -6.42 10.59 -13.94
CA SER A 332 -7.47 9.94 -14.73
C SER A 332 -7.11 8.51 -15.14
N GLN A 333 -5.87 8.08 -14.91
CA GLN A 333 -5.36 6.72 -15.13
C GLN A 333 -5.01 6.06 -13.79
N ALA A 334 -5.66 6.48 -12.70
CA ALA A 334 -5.39 5.99 -11.35
C ALA A 334 -3.89 6.00 -10.98
N TYR A 335 -3.15 7.02 -11.41
CA TYR A 335 -1.70 7.13 -11.18
C TYR A 335 -0.90 5.91 -11.68
N GLY A 336 -1.42 5.29 -12.75
CA GLY A 336 -0.89 4.11 -13.42
C GLY A 336 -1.21 2.78 -12.73
N ILE A 337 -2.02 2.76 -11.67
CA ILE A 337 -2.45 1.51 -11.03
C ILE A 337 -3.54 0.85 -11.88
N HIS A 338 -3.36 -0.46 -12.11
CA HIS A 338 -4.33 -1.31 -12.78
C HIS A 338 -4.50 -2.60 -11.98
N LEU A 339 -5.53 -2.64 -11.13
CA LEU A 339 -5.97 -3.86 -10.47
C LEU A 339 -6.88 -4.68 -11.40
N ASN A 340 -6.98 -5.99 -11.13
CA ASN A 340 -7.80 -6.93 -11.91
C ASN A 340 -7.69 -6.77 -13.45
N PRO A 341 -6.47 -6.72 -14.02
CA PRO A 341 -6.32 -6.49 -15.44
C PRO A 341 -6.86 -7.66 -16.27
N ASP A 342 -7.24 -7.39 -17.53
CA ASP A 342 -7.46 -8.46 -18.51
C ASP A 342 -6.14 -9.22 -18.72
N LYS A 343 -6.11 -10.48 -18.30
CA LYS A 343 -4.88 -11.26 -18.28
C LYS A 343 -4.35 -11.60 -19.67
N SER A 344 -5.20 -11.51 -20.69
CA SER A 344 -4.85 -11.79 -22.08
C SER A 344 -4.20 -10.59 -22.79
N GLU A 345 -4.43 -9.37 -22.28
CA GLU A 345 -3.86 -8.15 -22.83
C GLU A 345 -2.33 -8.17 -22.72
N LYS A 346 -1.66 -7.73 -23.79
CA LYS A 346 -0.20 -7.67 -23.85
C LYS A 346 0.29 -6.26 -23.58
N ILE A 347 1.15 -6.13 -22.59
CA ILE A 347 1.69 -4.86 -22.12
C ILE A 347 3.20 -4.88 -22.26
N ILE A 348 3.79 -3.75 -22.65
CA ILE A 348 5.24 -3.59 -22.71
C ILE A 348 5.68 -2.86 -21.44
N PHE A 349 6.08 -3.63 -20.43
CA PHE A 349 6.57 -3.08 -19.18
C PHE A 349 8.00 -2.54 -19.31
N THR A 350 8.28 -1.46 -18.63
CA THR A 350 9.62 -0.91 -18.38
C THR A 350 10.22 -1.47 -17.09
N ALA A 351 11.51 -1.25 -16.86
CA ALA A 351 12.17 -1.65 -15.61
C ALA A 351 11.69 -0.85 -14.39
N SER A 352 11.06 0.30 -14.60
CA SER A 352 10.53 1.14 -13.53
C SER A 352 9.11 0.75 -13.13
N ASP A 353 8.36 0.08 -14.02
CA ASP A 353 7.02 -0.41 -13.74
C ASP A 353 7.03 -1.44 -12.61
N LYS A 354 5.90 -1.56 -11.91
CA LYS A 354 5.79 -2.42 -10.73
C LYS A 354 4.66 -3.43 -10.90
N ILE A 355 4.79 -4.58 -10.28
CA ILE A 355 3.71 -5.54 -10.09
C ILE A 355 3.09 -5.31 -8.71
N VAL A 356 1.77 -5.43 -8.60
CA VAL A 356 1.04 -5.43 -7.33
C VAL A 356 0.84 -6.89 -6.93
N VAL A 357 1.43 -7.29 -5.80
CA VAL A 357 1.36 -8.67 -5.30
C VAL A 357 0.93 -8.71 -3.84
N LEU A 358 0.26 -9.78 -3.45
CA LEU A 358 0.18 -10.23 -2.06
C LEU A 358 1.35 -11.16 -1.77
N ALA A 359 2.07 -10.90 -0.69
CA ALA A 359 3.23 -11.70 -0.28
C ALA A 359 3.38 -11.72 1.25
N ASN A 360 4.00 -12.79 1.77
CA ASN A 360 4.52 -12.83 3.14
C ASN A 360 6.02 -12.46 3.05
N ASP A 361 6.47 -11.41 3.74
CA ASP A 361 7.89 -11.00 3.78
C ASP A 361 8.48 -11.13 5.20
#